data_AF-A0A971X8D9-F1
#
_entry.id   AF-A0A971X8D9-F1
#
_cell.length_a   1.000
_cell.length_b   1.000
_cell.length_c   1.000
_cell.angle_alpha   90.00
_cell.angle_beta   90.00
_cell.angle_gamma   90.00
#
_symmetry.space_group_name_H-M   'P 1'
#
loop_
_entity.id
_entity.type
_entity.pdbx_description
1 polymer ?
#
loop_
_entity_poly.entity_id
_entity_poly.type
_entity_poly.pdbx_seq_one_letter_code
_entity_poly.pdbx_strand_id
1 'polypeptide(L)'
;MRINHNIAALNTYRQLSVNTSSGSKSLEKLSSGLRINRAGDDAAGLAISEKMRGQIRGLDQASRNAQDGISLIQTAEGALNETHSILQRMRELA
;
A
#
# COMPACT_ATOMS: atom_id res chain seq x y z
N MET A 1 4.50 37.22 49.07
CA MET A 1 5.08 36.81 47.78
C MET A 1 5.97 35.59 48.03
N ARG A 2 5.57 34.38 47.61
CA ARG A 2 6.38 33.16 47.85
C ARG A 2 7.41 33.04 46.72
N ILE A 3 8.70 33.13 47.06
CA ILE A 3 9.82 33.13 46.09
C ILE A 3 10.16 31.72 45.58
N ASN A 4 9.81 30.66 46.33
CA ASN A 4 10.22 29.29 46.03
C ASN A 4 9.58 28.65 44.78
N HIS A 5 8.43 29.13 44.31
CA HIS A 5 7.75 28.54 43.16
C HIS A 5 7.15 29.63 42.28
N ASN A 6 7.55 29.64 41.00
CA ASN A 6 6.95 30.50 39.99
C ASN A 6 5.94 29.71 39.15
N ILE A 7 4.70 29.65 39.65
CA ILE A 7 3.61 28.89 39.01
C ILE A 7 3.28 29.45 37.61
N ALA A 8 3.43 30.77 37.40
CA ALA A 8 3.22 31.39 36.09
C ALA A 8 4.25 30.90 35.06
N ALA A 9 5.52 30.88 35.42
CA ALA A 9 6.59 30.34 34.56
C ALA A 9 6.43 28.83 34.28
N LEU A 10 5.98 28.05 35.27
CA LEU A 10 5.69 26.62 35.08
C LEU A 10 4.51 26.40 34.11
N ASN A 11 3.48 27.25 34.18
CA ASN A 11 2.34 27.16 33.27
C ASN A 11 2.73 27.53 31.83
N THR A 12 3.50 28.60 31.65
CA THR A 12 3.99 28.99 30.30
C THR A 12 4.92 27.92 29.72
N TYR A 13 5.80 27.32 30.53
CA TYR A 13 6.63 26.20 30.08
C TYR A 13 5.80 24.97 29.65
N ARG A 14 4.74 24.64 30.40
CA ARG A 14 3.82 23.55 30.02
C ARG A 14 3.14 23.83 28.69
N GLN A 15 2.62 25.05 28.49
CA GLN A 15 1.99 25.44 27.23
C GLN A 15 2.97 25.43 26.05
N LEU A 16 4.21 25.90 26.27
CA LEU A 16 5.27 25.85 25.28
C LEU A 16 5.57 24.40 24.87
N SER A 17 5.72 23.49 25.84
CA SER A 17 5.98 22.07 25.58
C SER A 17 4.87 21.40 24.75
N VAL A 18 3.60 21.70 25.05
CA VAL A 18 2.45 21.22 24.26
C VAL A 18 2.49 21.76 22.83
N ASN A 19 2.79 23.04 22.66
CA ASN A 19 2.90 23.67 21.34
C ASN A 19 4.06 23.08 20.53
N THR A 20 5.23 22.88 21.15
CA THR A 20 6.39 22.24 20.51
C THR A 20 6.07 20.82 20.06
N SER A 21 5.43 20.01 20.92
CA SER A 21 5.01 18.65 20.56
C SER A 21 4.02 18.64 19.39
N SER A 22 3.07 19.57 19.37
CA SER A 22 2.09 19.72 18.28
C SER A 22 2.78 20.13 16.97
N GLY A 23 3.74 21.06 17.03
CA GLY A 23 4.56 21.47 15.90
C GLY A 23 5.38 20.31 15.32
N SER A 24 6.02 19.52 16.17
CA SER A 24 6.77 18.32 15.74
C SER A 24 5.87 17.30 15.04
N LYS A 25 4.65 17.05 15.54
CA LYS A 25 3.68 16.14 14.88
C LYS A 25 3.24 16.65 13.51
N SER A 26 3.02 17.96 13.37
CA SER A 26 2.68 18.56 12.08
C SER A 26 3.83 18.42 11.08
N LEU A 27 5.08 18.64 11.53
CA LEU A 27 6.27 18.43 10.70
C LEU A 27 6.43 16.97 10.27
N GLU A 28 6.14 16.01 11.14
CA GLU A 28 6.14 14.58 10.80
C GLU A 28 5.13 14.24 9.69
N LYS A 29 3.91 14.79 9.76
CA LYS A 29 2.88 14.62 8.73
C LYS A 29 3.24 15.27 7.41
N LEU A 30 3.86 16.46 7.45
CA LEU A 30 4.35 17.14 6.25
C LEU A 30 5.52 16.37 5.61
N SER A 31 6.47 15.90 6.40
CA SER A 31 7.66 15.22 5.91
C SER A 31 7.36 13.83 5.33
N SER A 32 6.37 13.13 5.88
CA SER A 32 5.94 11.81 5.40
C SER A 32 4.98 11.90 4.20
N GLY A 33 4.26 13.02 4.05
CA GLY A 33 3.15 13.14 3.12
C GLY A 33 1.93 12.30 3.50
N LEU A 34 1.95 11.63 4.66
CA LEU A 34 0.87 10.77 5.14
C LEU A 34 0.12 11.45 6.28
N ARG A 35 -1.23 11.38 6.21
CA ARG A 35 -2.10 11.90 7.27
C ARG A 35 -1.99 11.08 8.57
N ILE A 36 -1.79 9.76 8.44
CA ILE A 36 -1.71 8.80 9.55
C ILE A 36 -0.31 8.18 9.51
N ASN A 37 0.54 8.54 10.48
CA ASN A 37 1.89 7.98 10.58
C ASN A 37 2.02 6.95 11.70
N ARG A 38 1.16 7.06 12.72
CA ARG A 38 1.19 6.19 13.90
C ARG A 38 -0.21 5.68 14.21
N ALA A 39 -0.30 4.51 14.85
CA ALA A 39 -1.57 3.96 15.33
C ALA A 39 -2.27 4.89 16.34
N GLY A 40 -1.51 5.74 17.04
CA GLY A 40 -2.06 6.75 17.95
C GLY A 40 -2.71 7.96 17.27
N ASP A 41 -2.48 8.18 15.97
CA ASP A 41 -3.17 9.23 15.20
C ASP A 41 -4.59 8.80 14.82
N ASP A 42 -4.73 7.58 14.30
CA ASP A 42 -6.00 7.00 13.85
C ASP A 42 -5.83 5.47 13.67
N ALA A 43 -6.11 4.70 14.73
CA ALA A 43 -5.91 3.25 14.73
C ALA A 43 -6.81 2.54 13.70
N ALA A 44 -8.06 2.98 13.56
CA ALA A 44 -9.01 2.40 12.62
C ALA A 44 -8.63 2.75 11.16
N GLY A 45 -8.28 4.01 10.91
CA GLY A 45 -7.80 4.47 9.60
C GLY A 45 -6.51 3.76 9.17
N LEU A 46 -5.58 3.55 10.11
CA LEU A 46 -4.36 2.79 9.83
C LEU A 46 -4.68 1.33 9.45
N ALA A 47 -5.53 0.65 10.22
CA ALA A 47 -5.91 -0.73 9.95
C ALA A 47 -6.62 -0.88 8.59
N ILE A 48 -7.51 0.04 8.24
CA ILE A 48 -8.17 0.07 6.93
C ILE A 48 -7.15 0.31 5.82
N SER A 49 -6.22 1.25 6.01
CA SER A 49 -5.18 1.55 5.02
C SER A 49 -4.26 0.35 4.75
N GLU A 50 -3.89 -0.40 5.78
CA GLU A 50 -3.08 -1.60 5.62
C GLU A 50 -3.87 -2.74 4.97
N LYS A 51 -5.16 -2.90 5.32
CA LYS A 51 -6.05 -3.83 4.61
C LYS A 51 -6.12 -3.50 3.12
N MET A 52 -6.32 -2.24 2.76
CA MET A 52 -6.35 -1.80 1.36
C MET A 52 -5.00 -2.02 0.66
N ARG A 53 -3.88 -1.70 1.32
CA ARG A 53 -2.53 -1.96 0.78
C ARG A 53 -2.29 -3.46 0.55
N GLY A 54 -2.85 -4.32 1.39
CA GLY A 54 -2.86 -5.77 1.19
C GLY A 54 -3.70 -6.19 -0.02
N GLN A 55 -4.93 -5.66 -0.14
CA GLN A 55 -5.82 -5.92 -1.27
C GLN A 55 -5.22 -5.48 -2.60
N ILE A 56 -4.63 -4.29 -2.68
CA ILE A 56 -3.97 -3.78 -3.89
C ILE A 56 -2.85 -4.73 -4.32
N ARG A 57 -1.95 -5.10 -3.41
CA ARG A 57 -0.88 -6.07 -3.71
C ARG A 57 -1.41 -7.42 -4.18
N GLY A 58 -2.51 -7.88 -3.57
CA GLY A 58 -3.19 -9.11 -3.97
C GLY A 58 -3.77 -9.01 -5.38
N LEU A 59 -4.42 -7.90 -5.72
CA LEU A 59 -4.96 -7.63 -7.06
C LEU A 59 -3.85 -7.50 -8.11
N ASP A 60 -2.73 -6.85 -7.79
CA ASP A 60 -1.58 -6.75 -8.70
C ASP A 60 -0.96 -8.12 -9.00
N GLN A 61 -0.93 -9.02 -8.01
CA GLN A 61 -0.51 -10.39 -8.23
C GLN A 61 -1.54 -11.18 -9.04
N ALA A 62 -2.83 -11.02 -8.73
CA ALA A 62 -3.90 -11.69 -9.48
C ALA A 62 -3.90 -11.28 -10.95
N SER A 63 -3.66 -10.00 -11.25
CA SER A 63 -3.51 -9.47 -12.61
C SER A 63 -2.33 -10.11 -13.34
N ARG A 64 -1.17 -10.21 -12.69
CA ARG A 64 -0.01 -10.91 -13.25
C ARG A 64 -0.30 -12.38 -13.52
N ASN A 65 -0.91 -13.09 -12.57
CA ASN A 65 -1.28 -14.49 -12.73
C ASN A 65 -2.28 -14.69 -13.89
N ALA A 66 -3.23 -13.77 -14.05
CA ALA A 66 -4.17 -13.81 -15.17
C ALA A 66 -3.45 -13.63 -16.51
N GLN A 67 -2.50 -12.70 -16.58
CA GLN A 67 -1.68 -12.49 -17.78
C GLN A 67 -0.83 -13.73 -18.11
N ASP A 68 -0.22 -14.36 -17.10
CA ASP A 68 0.54 -15.60 -17.28
C ASP A 68 -0.37 -16.74 -17.80
N GLY A 69 -1.59 -16.83 -17.26
CA GLY A 69 -2.61 -17.78 -17.74
C GLY A 69 -3.01 -17.54 -19.20
N ILE A 70 -3.16 -16.28 -19.60
CA ILE A 70 -3.42 -15.91 -21.00
C ILE A 70 -2.25 -16.34 -21.89
N SER A 71 -1.01 -16.05 -21.48
CA SER A 71 0.18 -16.43 -22.26
C SER A 71 0.35 -17.95 -22.39
N LEU A 72 0.00 -18.71 -21.34
CA LEU A 72 -0.02 -20.18 -21.39
C LEU A 72 -1.05 -20.68 -22.42
N ILE A 73 -2.27 -20.14 -22.38
CA ILE A 73 -3.34 -20.52 -23.32
C ILE A 73 -2.94 -20.19 -24.76
N GLN A 74 -2.40 -19.01 -25.02
CA GLN A 74 -1.92 -18.62 -26.34
C GLN A 74 -0.83 -19.55 -26.87
N THR A 75 0.08 -19.99 -26.00
CA THR A 75 1.13 -20.96 -26.36
C THR A 75 0.50 -22.31 -26.73
N ALA A 76 -0.49 -22.77 -25.97
CA ALA A 76 -1.21 -24.00 -26.25
C ALA A 76 -2.02 -23.91 -27.57
N GLU A 77 -2.72 -22.80 -27.81
CA GLU A 77 -3.44 -22.54 -29.06
C GLU A 77 -2.50 -22.54 -30.27
N GLY A 78 -1.33 -21.90 -30.15
CA GLY A 78 -0.30 -21.94 -31.19
C GLY A 78 0.18 -23.36 -31.51
N ALA A 79 0.47 -24.16 -30.47
CA ALA A 79 0.84 -25.56 -30.64
C ALA A 79 -0.27 -26.40 -31.29
N LEU A 80 -1.53 -26.19 -30.89
CA LEU A 80 -2.67 -26.90 -31.47
C LEU A 80 -2.90 -26.54 -32.94
N ASN A 81 -2.67 -25.28 -33.34
CA ASN A 81 -2.75 -24.88 -34.75
C ASN A 81 -1.73 -25.63 -35.63
N GLU A 82 -0.52 -25.86 -35.14
CA GLU A 82 0.47 -26.69 -35.83
C GLU A 82 0.00 -28.14 -35.95
N THR A 83 -0.51 -28.72 -34.85
CA THR A 83 -1.06 -30.09 -34.91
C THR A 83 -2.22 -30.21 -35.90
N HIS A 84 -3.08 -29.20 -35.98
CA HIS A 84 -4.19 -29.17 -36.93
C HIS A 84 -3.69 -29.16 -38.38
N SER A 85 -2.68 -28.34 -38.66
CA SER A 85 -2.05 -28.24 -39.99
C SER A 85 -1.40 -29.58 -40.41
N ILE A 86 -0.71 -30.25 -39.48
CA ILE A 86 -0.12 -31.57 -39.72
C ILE A 86 -1.20 -32.62 -40.03
N LEU A 87 -2.29 -32.63 -39.25
CA LEU A 87 -3.41 -33.56 -39.48
C LEU A 87 -4.09 -33.34 -40.83
N GLN A 88 -4.30 -32.08 -41.23
CA GLN A 88 -4.82 -31.77 -42.56
C GLN A 88 -3.90 -32.30 -43.66
N ARG A 89 -2.59 -32.09 -43.52
CA ARG A 89 -1.61 -32.59 -44.49
C ARG A 89 -1.60 -34.11 -44.56
N MET A 90 -1.71 -34.82 -43.44
CA MET A 90 -1.81 -36.28 -43.45
C MET A 90 -3.08 -36.77 -44.17
N ARG A 91 -4.21 -36.08 -44.00
CA ARG A 91 -5.45 -36.42 -44.71
C ARG A 91 -5.31 -36.23 -46.22
N GLU A 92 -4.58 -35.22 -46.68
CA GLU A 92 -4.31 -35.04 -48.12
C GLU A 92 -3.39 -36.10 -48.71
N LEU A 93 -2.57 -36.76 -47.88
CA LEU A 93 -1.60 -37.77 -48.29
C LEU A 93 -2.13 -39.21 -48.25
N ALA A 94 -3.30 -39.43 -47.63
CA ALA A 94 -3.96 -40.74 -47.50
C ALA A 94 -4.89 -41.03 -48.70
#